data_AF-A0A1J4JV10-F1
#
_entry.id   AF-A0A1J4JV10-F1
#
_cell.length_a   1.000
_cell.length_b   1.000
_cell.length_c   1.000
_cell.angle_alpha   90.00
_cell.angle_beta   90.00
_cell.angle_gamma   90.00
#
_symmetry.space_group_name_H-M   'P 1'
#
loop_
_entity.id
_entity.type
_entity.pdbx_description
1 polymer ?
#
loop_
_entity_poly.entity_id
_entity_poly.type
_entity_poly.pdbx_seq_one_letter_code
_entity_poly.pdbx_strand_id
1 'polypeptide(L)'
;MSETTSGSVQDTKYHPIEIRKEPFDRKGAFLFKQQCQNIIQEIMKIENSFFFFKPVDPEQDRAPDYYQVIIQPMSIFNVQMKLDNNEYHTPNEFIQDMRLIWYNAQHYNAPTHPVFKAAENLAAKFELLASTLPRAIEETDLNCNFQREIELRFARYRMNKKTHL
;
A
#
# COMPACT_ATOMS: atom_id res chain seq x y z
N MET A 1 -65.93 9.88 13.39
CA MET A 1 -65.59 8.46 13.13
C MET A 1 -64.63 8.48 11.96
N SER A 2 -63.37 8.23 12.30
CA SER A 2 -62.18 8.40 11.46
C SER A 2 -61.94 7.15 10.62
N GLU A 3 -61.89 7.29 9.31
CA GLU A 3 -61.28 6.30 8.42
C GLU A 3 -60.09 6.97 7.74
N THR A 4 -58.89 6.64 8.22
CA THR A 4 -57.63 6.94 7.54
C THR A 4 -57.08 5.63 6.99
N THR A 5 -57.13 5.52 5.67
CA THR A 5 -56.53 4.46 4.86
C THR A 5 -55.01 4.46 5.07
N SER A 6 -54.47 3.39 5.65
CA SER A 6 -53.02 3.18 5.73
C SER A 6 -52.54 2.60 4.39
N GLY A 7 -51.81 3.44 3.63
CA GLY A 7 -51.08 2.99 2.45
C GLY A 7 -49.90 2.12 2.88
N SER A 8 -49.87 0.88 2.40
CA SER A 8 -48.74 -0.03 2.50
C SER A 8 -47.54 0.55 1.76
N VAL A 9 -46.53 1.00 2.51
CA VAL A 9 -45.20 1.26 1.95
C VAL A 9 -44.59 -0.10 1.61
N GLN A 10 -44.36 -0.34 0.33
CA GLN A 10 -43.59 -1.50 -0.11
C GLN A 10 -42.15 -1.28 0.33
N ASP A 11 -41.69 -2.09 1.29
CA ASP A 11 -40.30 -2.21 1.68
C ASP A 11 -39.46 -2.57 0.45
N THR A 12 -38.79 -1.58 -0.13
CA THR A 12 -37.70 -1.80 -1.07
C THR A 12 -36.54 -2.40 -0.25
N LYS A 13 -36.52 -3.73 -0.16
CA LYS A 13 -35.39 -4.47 0.42
C LYS A 13 -34.11 -3.97 -0.26
N TYR A 14 -33.31 -3.23 0.51
CA TYR A 14 -31.90 -3.04 0.20
C TYR A 14 -31.28 -4.42 0.16
N HIS A 15 -31.16 -4.98 -1.04
CA HIS A 15 -30.27 -6.09 -1.30
C HIS A 15 -28.89 -5.45 -1.47
N PRO A 16 -27.96 -5.67 -0.53
CA PRO A 16 -26.58 -5.26 -0.75
C PRO A 16 -26.17 -5.86 -2.09
N ILE A 17 -25.67 -5.03 -2.99
CA ILE A 17 -24.96 -5.54 -4.16
C ILE A 17 -23.77 -6.28 -3.59
N GLU A 18 -23.84 -7.61 -3.55
CA GLU A 18 -22.66 -8.43 -3.36
C GLU A 18 -21.73 -8.13 -4.54
N ILE A 19 -20.74 -7.27 -4.31
CA ILE A 19 -19.65 -7.05 -5.26
C ILE A 19 -18.85 -8.36 -5.31
N ARG A 20 -19.32 -9.32 -6.12
CA ARG A 20 -18.53 -10.49 -6.49
C ARG A 20 -17.37 -10.04 -7.36
N LYS A 21 -16.13 -9.85 -6.87
CA LYS A 21 -14.96 -9.78 -7.77
C LYS A 21 -13.68 -10.21 -7.05
N GLU A 22 -13.32 -11.49 -7.16
CA GLU A 22 -11.90 -11.84 -7.28
C GLU A 22 -11.31 -10.88 -8.34
N PRO A 23 -10.35 -9.99 -8.00
CA PRO A 23 -9.95 -8.90 -8.90
C PRO A 23 -9.28 -9.39 -10.18
N PHE A 24 -8.95 -10.67 -10.22
CA PHE A 24 -8.26 -11.32 -11.30
C PHE A 24 -9.00 -12.57 -11.77
N ASP A 25 -9.01 -12.80 -13.08
CA ASP A 25 -9.22 -14.15 -13.60
C ASP A 25 -8.03 -15.05 -13.18
N ARG A 26 -8.16 -16.37 -13.35
CA ARG A 26 -7.13 -17.34 -12.95
C ARG A 26 -5.74 -17.03 -13.54
N LYS A 27 -5.68 -16.48 -14.75
CA LYS A 27 -4.43 -16.11 -15.42
C LYS A 27 -3.86 -14.83 -14.83
N GLY A 28 -4.70 -13.83 -14.57
CA GLY A 28 -4.34 -12.58 -13.90
C GLY A 28 -3.79 -12.82 -12.50
N ALA A 29 -4.42 -13.70 -11.72
CA ALA A 29 -3.98 -14.04 -10.37
C ALA A 29 -2.59 -14.69 -10.39
N PHE A 30 -2.37 -15.62 -11.32
CA PHE A 30 -1.06 -16.25 -11.52
C PHE A 30 0.01 -15.22 -11.91
N LEU A 31 -0.28 -14.34 -12.88
CA LEU A 31 0.66 -13.31 -13.32
C LEU A 31 0.99 -12.32 -12.20
N PHE A 32 -0.03 -11.86 -11.47
CA PHE A 32 0.15 -10.98 -10.31
C PHE A 32 1.07 -11.62 -9.27
N LYS A 33 0.82 -12.88 -8.91
CA LYS A 33 1.66 -13.61 -7.96
C LYS A 33 3.12 -13.70 -8.43
N GLN A 34 3.35 -14.04 -9.70
CA GLN A 34 4.70 -14.07 -10.28
C GLN A 34 5.38 -12.70 -10.25
N GLN A 35 4.66 -11.61 -10.53
CA GLN A 35 5.21 -10.26 -10.47
C GLN A 35 5.61 -9.90 -9.02
N CYS A 36 4.75 -10.15 -8.03
CA CYS A 36 5.06 -9.92 -6.63
C CYS A 36 6.28 -10.72 -6.16
N GLN A 37 6.37 -12.01 -6.50
CA GLN A 37 7.52 -12.85 -6.20
C GLN A 37 8.81 -12.30 -6.80
N ASN A 38 8.78 -11.86 -8.06
CA ASN A 38 9.93 -11.23 -8.71
C ASN A 38 10.35 -9.95 -7.99
N ILE A 39 9.41 -9.11 -7.58
CA ILE A 39 9.70 -7.88 -6.81
C ILE A 39 10.37 -8.22 -5.49
N ILE A 40 9.85 -9.20 -4.73
CA ILE A 40 10.47 -9.66 -3.47
C ILE A 40 11.91 -10.11 -3.73
N GLN A 41 12.13 -10.95 -4.75
CA GLN A 41 13.46 -11.45 -5.10
C GLN A 41 14.45 -10.34 -5.47
N GLU A 42 14.00 -9.34 -6.24
CA GLU A 42 14.85 -8.19 -6.59
C GLU A 42 15.19 -7.33 -5.36
N ILE A 43 14.24 -7.16 -4.44
CA ILE A 43 14.47 -6.43 -3.18
C ILE A 43 15.49 -7.18 -2.30
N MET A 44 15.35 -8.49 -2.15
CA MET A 44 16.24 -9.31 -1.31
C MET A 44 17.70 -9.39 -1.82
N LYS A 45 17.96 -8.98 -3.07
CA LYS A 45 19.33 -8.87 -3.62
C LYS A 45 20.04 -7.57 -3.24
N ILE A 46 19.29 -6.57 -2.78
CA ILE A 46 19.86 -5.25 -2.46
C ILE A 46 20.60 -5.32 -1.13
N GLU A 47 21.70 -4.58 -1.05
CA GLU A 47 22.48 -4.44 0.17
C GLU A 47 21.60 -4.04 1.37
N ASN A 48 21.87 -4.64 2.53
CA ASN A 48 21.16 -4.38 3.79
C ASN A 48 19.65 -4.73 3.79
N SER A 49 19.14 -5.39 2.75
CA SER A 49 17.76 -5.94 2.76
C SER A 49 17.55 -7.03 3.81
N PHE A 50 18.64 -7.69 4.25
CA PHE A 50 18.59 -8.77 5.23
C PHE A 50 18.00 -8.37 6.58
N PHE A 51 18.01 -7.08 6.95
CA PHE A 51 17.35 -6.57 8.15
C PHE A 51 15.83 -6.83 8.16
N PHE A 52 15.22 -7.04 6.99
CA PHE A 52 13.77 -7.13 6.83
C PHE A 52 13.28 -8.52 6.44
N PHE A 53 14.18 -9.51 6.41
CA PHE A 53 13.85 -10.86 5.96
C PHE A 53 12.91 -11.57 6.92
N LYS A 54 13.07 -11.35 8.23
CA LYS A 54 12.29 -12.00 9.29
C LYS A 54 11.54 -10.96 10.13
N PRO A 55 10.49 -11.37 10.85
CA PRO A 55 9.90 -10.52 11.89
C PRO A 55 10.96 -10.09 12.89
N VAL A 56 10.83 -8.86 13.40
CA VAL A 56 11.73 -8.32 14.43
C VAL A 56 11.62 -9.17 15.70
N ASP A 57 12.76 -9.62 16.20
CA ASP A 57 12.89 -10.29 17.50
C ASP A 57 13.36 -9.26 18.54
N PRO A 58 12.52 -8.91 19.54
CA PRO A 58 12.85 -7.87 20.52
C PRO A 58 14.17 -8.08 21.27
N GLU A 59 14.58 -9.34 21.48
CA GLU A 59 15.82 -9.65 22.19
C GLU A 59 17.01 -9.70 21.23
N GLN A 60 16.91 -10.46 20.15
CA GLN A 60 18.02 -10.66 19.20
C GLN A 60 18.36 -9.37 18.45
N ASP A 61 17.34 -8.58 18.09
CA ASP A 61 17.50 -7.31 17.37
C ASP A 61 17.68 -6.12 18.32
N ARG A 62 17.74 -6.37 19.63
CA ARG A 62 17.92 -5.34 20.69
C ARG A 62 16.84 -4.24 20.62
N ALA A 63 15.60 -4.66 20.42
CA ALA A 63 14.43 -3.82 20.25
C ALA A 63 13.33 -4.15 21.28
N PRO A 64 13.59 -4.00 22.60
CA PRO A 64 12.76 -4.58 23.66
C PRO A 64 11.33 -4.02 23.74
N ASP A 65 11.11 -2.80 23.26
CA ASP A 65 9.81 -2.11 23.23
C ASP A 65 9.16 -2.12 21.84
N TYR A 66 9.70 -2.88 20.88
CA TYR A 66 9.27 -2.84 19.48
C TYR A 66 7.76 -3.04 19.31
N TYR A 67 7.18 -4.07 19.92
CA TYR A 67 5.74 -4.36 19.80
C TYR A 67 4.84 -3.44 20.65
N GLN A 68 5.41 -2.56 21.46
CA GLN A 68 4.67 -1.50 22.14
C GLN A 68 4.58 -0.25 21.26
N VAL A 69 5.60 0.00 20.44
CA VAL A 69 5.69 1.14 19.53
C VAL A 69 5.05 0.82 18.17
N ILE A 70 5.33 -0.36 17.62
CA ILE A 70 4.87 -0.80 16.30
C ILE A 70 3.60 -1.64 16.42
N ILE A 71 2.49 -1.06 15.98
CA ILE A 71 1.15 -1.65 16.09
C ILE A 71 0.90 -2.74 15.05
N GLN A 72 1.46 -2.60 13.85
CA GLN A 72 1.29 -3.57 12.75
C GLN A 72 2.65 -4.02 12.23
N PRO A 73 3.30 -5.00 12.89
CA PRO A 73 4.57 -5.55 12.45
C PRO A 73 4.44 -6.22 11.07
N MET A 74 5.47 -6.07 10.24
CA MET A 74 5.53 -6.70 8.93
C MET A 74 6.97 -7.01 8.57
N SER A 75 7.18 -8.08 7.80
CA SER A 75 8.49 -8.49 7.27
C SER A 75 8.34 -9.13 5.90
N ILE A 76 9.44 -9.29 5.16
CA ILE A 76 9.41 -9.97 3.86
C ILE A 76 8.92 -11.41 4.00
N PHE A 77 9.29 -12.12 5.08
CA PHE A 77 8.74 -13.44 5.35
C PHE A 77 7.21 -13.43 5.49
N ASN A 78 6.65 -12.45 6.22
CA ASN A 78 5.19 -12.34 6.35
C ASN A 78 4.53 -12.05 5.00
N VAL A 79 5.08 -11.14 4.21
CA VAL A 79 4.56 -10.83 2.86
C VAL A 79 4.61 -12.07 1.96
N GLN A 80 5.71 -12.82 1.99
CA GLN A 80 5.85 -14.05 1.20
C GLN A 80 4.79 -15.09 1.61
N MET A 81 4.58 -15.28 2.92
CA MET A 81 3.53 -16.18 3.43
C MET A 81 2.13 -15.77 2.96
N LYS A 82 1.79 -14.48 3.09
CA LYS A 82 0.50 -13.94 2.62
C LYS A 82 0.31 -14.13 1.12
N LEU A 83 1.36 -13.89 0.33
CA LEU A 83 1.35 -14.08 -1.11
C LEU A 83 1.17 -15.56 -1.49
N ASP A 84 1.85 -16.46 -0.79
CA ASP A 84 1.77 -17.90 -1.06
C ASP A 84 0.39 -18.48 -0.72
N ASN A 85 -0.24 -17.97 0.33
CA ASN A 85 -1.61 -18.28 0.74
C ASN A 85 -2.70 -17.58 -0.10
N ASN A 86 -2.33 -16.73 -1.06
CA ASN A 86 -3.23 -15.92 -1.88
C ASN A 86 -4.11 -14.95 -1.05
N GLU A 87 -3.55 -14.35 0.00
CA GLU A 87 -4.23 -13.38 0.87
C GLU A 87 -4.27 -11.96 0.28
N TYR A 88 -3.57 -11.73 -0.85
CA TYR A 88 -3.61 -10.48 -1.59
C TYR A 88 -4.60 -10.59 -2.76
N HIS A 89 -5.76 -9.97 -2.60
CA HIS A 89 -6.79 -9.86 -3.62
C HIS A 89 -6.45 -8.72 -4.59
N THR A 90 -5.84 -7.64 -4.10
CA THR A 90 -5.44 -6.50 -4.94
C THR A 90 -3.94 -6.22 -4.88
N PRO A 91 -3.36 -5.59 -5.92
CA PRO A 91 -1.96 -5.14 -5.89
C PRO A 91 -1.70 -4.10 -4.80
N ASN A 92 -2.70 -3.30 -4.46
CA ASN A 92 -2.59 -2.30 -3.40
C ASN A 92 -2.36 -2.93 -2.03
N GLU A 93 -2.96 -4.09 -1.72
CA GLU A 93 -2.74 -4.78 -0.45
C GLU A 93 -1.28 -5.26 -0.31
N PHE A 94 -0.72 -5.86 -1.37
CA PHE A 94 0.71 -6.24 -1.40
C PHE A 94 1.63 -5.01 -1.24
N ILE A 95 1.32 -3.93 -1.97
CA ILE A 95 2.10 -2.68 -1.93
C ILE A 95 2.07 -2.07 -0.53
N GLN A 96 0.91 -2.07 0.13
CA GLN A 96 0.76 -1.53 1.49
C GLN A 96 1.60 -2.31 2.50
N ASP A 97 1.55 -3.65 2.48
CA ASP A 97 2.37 -4.46 3.40
C ASP A 97 3.87 -4.26 3.16
N MET A 98 4.31 -4.20 1.90
CA MET A 98 5.72 -3.91 1.59
C MET A 98 6.13 -2.52 2.09
N ARG A 99 5.30 -1.50 1.90
CA ARG A 99 5.55 -0.14 2.44
C ARG A 99 5.58 -0.11 3.96
N LEU A 100 4.74 -0.91 4.61
CA LEU A 100 4.65 -0.98 6.06
C LEU A 100 5.95 -1.46 6.70
N ILE A 101 6.68 -2.37 6.05
CA ILE A 101 8.03 -2.80 6.49
C ILE A 101 8.96 -1.59 6.64
N TRP A 102 9.03 -0.75 5.61
CA TRP A 102 9.91 0.43 5.60
C TRP A 102 9.42 1.50 6.58
N TYR A 103 8.11 1.73 6.62
CA TYR A 103 7.49 2.69 7.53
C TYR A 103 7.76 2.35 9.00
N ASN A 104 7.57 1.10 9.40
CA ASN A 104 7.84 0.65 10.77
C ASN A 104 9.31 0.81 11.12
N ALA A 105 10.21 0.48 10.18
CA ALA A 105 11.64 0.66 10.38
C ALA A 105 12.01 2.13 10.59
N GLN A 106 11.44 3.03 9.80
CA GLN A 106 11.69 4.47 9.92
C GLN A 106 11.02 5.10 11.15
N HIS A 107 9.89 4.55 11.59
CA HIS A 107 9.19 5.01 12.79
C HIS A 107 9.92 4.60 14.08
N TYR A 108 10.39 3.36 14.13
CA TYR A 108 11.06 2.82 15.33
C TYR A 108 12.51 3.29 15.46
N ASN A 109 13.25 3.39 14.35
CA ASN A 109 14.69 3.66 14.38
C ASN A 109 15.00 5.14 14.15
N ALA A 110 16.06 5.65 14.79
CA ALA A 110 16.53 7.01 14.54
C ALA A 110 17.02 7.18 13.08
N PRO A 111 16.93 8.38 12.47
CA PRO A 111 17.37 8.61 11.08
C PRO A 111 18.84 8.29 10.78
N THR A 112 19.70 8.25 11.80
CA THR A 112 21.11 7.88 11.71
C THR A 112 21.35 6.37 11.81
N HIS A 113 20.34 5.60 12.18
CA HIS A 113 20.44 4.16 12.38
C HIS A 113 20.58 3.42 11.03
N PRO A 114 21.44 2.38 10.92
CA PRO A 114 21.61 1.65 9.66
C PRO A 114 20.31 1.06 9.09
N VAL A 115 19.42 0.57 9.95
CA VAL A 115 18.12 0.02 9.54
C VAL A 115 17.21 1.10 8.92
N PHE A 116 17.25 2.33 9.45
CA PHE A 116 16.52 3.46 8.86
C PHE A 116 17.03 3.76 7.44
N LYS A 117 18.36 3.81 7.27
CA LYS A 117 18.99 4.07 5.97
C LYS A 117 18.74 2.96 4.95
N ALA A 118 18.76 1.70 5.40
CA ALA A 118 18.38 0.58 4.56
C ALA A 118 16.91 0.71 4.11
N ALA A 119 15.99 1.04 5.01
CA ALA A 119 14.58 1.25 4.68
C ALA A 119 14.37 2.38 3.66
N GLU A 120 15.08 3.51 3.79
CA GLU A 120 15.04 4.63 2.84
C GLU A 120 15.45 4.19 1.42
N ASN A 121 16.56 3.46 1.30
CA ASN A 121 17.06 2.98 0.02
C ASN A 121 16.14 1.92 -0.63
N LEU A 122 15.65 0.98 0.17
CA LEU A 122 14.78 -0.11 -0.29
C LEU A 122 13.41 0.42 -0.70
N ALA A 123 12.86 1.39 0.03
CA ALA A 123 11.59 2.03 -0.33
C ALA A 123 11.65 2.66 -1.71
N ALA A 124 12.70 3.44 -2.02
CA ALA A 124 12.86 4.06 -3.33
C ALA A 124 12.94 3.03 -4.47
N LYS A 125 13.70 1.94 -4.26
CA LYS A 125 13.80 0.86 -5.24
C LYS A 125 12.49 0.08 -5.38
N PHE A 126 11.78 -0.14 -4.29
CA PHE A 126 10.48 -0.79 -4.27
C PHE A 126 9.45 0.00 -5.09
N GLU A 127 9.37 1.33 -4.95
CA GLU A 127 8.44 2.15 -5.74
C GLU A 127 8.67 2.02 -7.25
N LEU A 128 9.93 1.96 -7.69
CA LEU A 128 10.27 1.72 -9.09
C LEU A 128 9.76 0.35 -9.58
N LEU A 129 9.99 -0.70 -8.79
CA LEU A 129 9.57 -2.07 -9.13
C LEU A 129 8.03 -2.22 -9.09
N ALA A 130 7.38 -1.69 -8.05
CA ALA A 130 5.94 -1.74 -7.85
C ALA A 130 5.17 -0.97 -8.93
N SER A 131 5.79 0.01 -9.59
CA SER A 131 5.18 0.73 -10.73
C SER A 131 4.80 -0.19 -11.91
N THR A 132 5.37 -1.41 -11.97
CA THR A 132 5.08 -2.42 -12.98
C THR A 132 3.87 -3.30 -12.66
N LEU A 133 3.37 -3.25 -11.42
CA LEU A 133 2.16 -3.96 -11.04
C LEU A 133 0.93 -3.30 -11.68
N PRO A 134 -0.09 -4.08 -12.05
CA PRO A 134 -1.34 -3.52 -12.57
C PRO A 134 -2.01 -2.70 -11.47
N ARG A 135 -1.90 -1.38 -11.53
CA ARG A 135 -2.66 -0.52 -10.61
C ARG A 135 -4.12 -0.51 -11.06
N ALA A 136 -5.02 -0.93 -10.17
CA ALA A 136 -6.40 -0.49 -10.28
C ALA A 136 -6.33 1.04 -10.19
N ILE A 137 -6.65 1.74 -11.27
CA ILE A 137 -6.76 3.18 -11.23
C ILE A 137 -8.01 3.46 -10.40
N GLU A 138 -7.85 3.73 -9.11
CA GLU A 138 -8.94 4.21 -8.28
C GLU A 138 -9.27 5.64 -8.72
N GLU A 139 -10.56 5.99 -8.76
CA GLU A 139 -11.05 7.31 -9.18
C GLU A 139 -10.39 8.47 -8.38
N THR A 140 -10.01 8.17 -7.13
CA THR A 140 -9.27 9.01 -6.20
C THR A 140 -7.85 9.34 -6.69
N ASP A 141 -7.15 8.38 -7.32
CA ASP A 141 -5.82 8.57 -7.90
C ASP A 141 -5.87 9.42 -9.18
N LEU A 142 -6.95 9.31 -9.97
CA LEU A 142 -7.20 10.20 -11.10
C LEU A 142 -7.38 11.65 -10.63
N ASN A 143 -8.18 11.82 -9.58
CA ASN A 143 -8.45 13.13 -9.00
C ASN A 143 -7.20 13.76 -8.37
N CYS A 144 -6.36 12.99 -7.67
CA CYS A 144 -5.12 13.51 -7.10
C CYS A 144 -4.11 13.95 -8.18
N ASN A 145 -3.95 13.15 -9.24
CA ASN A 145 -3.05 13.49 -10.34
C ASN A 145 -3.53 14.70 -11.14
N PHE A 146 -4.84 14.80 -11.39
CA PHE A 146 -5.45 15.97 -12.02
C PHE A 146 -5.30 17.23 -11.17
N GLN A 147 -5.57 17.12 -9.86
CA GLN A 147 -5.42 18.23 -8.92
C GLN A 147 -3.96 18.70 -8.82
N ARG A 148 -3.00 17.76 -8.77
CA ARG A 148 -1.56 18.05 -8.75
C ARG A 148 -1.09 18.70 -10.05
N GLU A 149 -1.62 18.28 -11.20
CA GLU A 149 -1.34 18.91 -12.48
C GLU A 149 -1.87 20.35 -12.54
N ILE A 150 -3.08 20.58 -12.03
CA ILE A 150 -3.68 21.91 -11.90
C ILE A 150 -2.82 22.80 -11.00
N GLU A 151 -2.41 22.31 -9.83
CA GLU A 151 -1.56 23.05 -8.89
C GLU A 151 -0.20 23.39 -9.49
N LEU A 152 0.43 22.45 -10.22
CA LEU A 152 1.68 22.69 -10.94
C LEU A 152 1.51 23.74 -12.05
N ARG A 153 0.40 23.71 -12.80
CA ARG A 153 0.08 24.72 -13.82
C ARG A 153 -0.11 26.09 -13.18
N PHE A 154 -0.82 26.18 -12.06
CA PHE A 154 -0.99 27.44 -11.31
C PHE A 154 0.31 27.94 -10.70
N ALA A 155 1.15 27.06 -10.16
CA ALA A 155 2.46 27.42 -9.62
C ALA A 155 3.36 27.98 -10.73
N ARG A 156 3.44 27.31 -11.90
CA ARG A 156 4.18 27.81 -13.06
C ARG A 156 3.67 29.17 -13.53
N TYR A 157 2.35 29.34 -13.61
CA TYR A 157 1.76 30.64 -13.96
C TYR A 157 2.12 31.74 -12.96
N ARG A 158 2.07 31.46 -11.66
CA ARG A 158 2.46 32.39 -10.59
C ARG A 158 3.94 32.76 -10.65
N MET A 159 4.82 31.81 -10.97
CA MET A 159 6.25 32.06 -11.14
C MET A 159 6.52 32.96 -12.36
N ASN A 160 5.84 32.71 -13.47
CA ASN A 160 6.00 33.49 -14.70
C ASN A 160 5.38 34.89 -14.63
N LYS A 161 4.45 35.15 -13.70
CA LYS A 161 3.92 36.49 -13.43
C LYS A 161 4.79 37.34 -12.51
N LYS A 162 5.69 36.72 -11.72
CA LYS A 162 6.61 37.44 -10.81
C LYS A 162 7.90 37.91 -11.48
N THR A 163 8.18 37.48 -12.71
CA THR A 163 9.39 37.84 -13.49
C THR A 163 9.26 39.14 -14.30
N HIS A 164 8.18 39.92 -14.12
CA HIS A 164 7.93 41.18 -14.84
C HIS A 164 7.54 42.36 -13.93
N LEU A 165 7.99 42.37 -12.67
CA LEU A 165 7.94 43.53 -11.78
C LEU A 165 9.34 43.86 -11.28
#